data_AF-R6MLZ2-F1
#
_entry.id   AF-R6MLZ2-F1
#
_cell.length_a   1.000
_cell.length_b   1.000
_cell.length_c   1.000
_cell.angle_alpha   90.00
_cell.angle_beta   90.00
_cell.angle_gamma   90.00
#
_symmetry.space_group_name_H-M   'P 1'
#
loop_
_entity.id
_entity.type
_entity.pdbx_description
1 polymer ?
#
loop_
_entity_poly.entity_id
_entity_poly.type
_entity_poly.pdbx_seq_one_letter_code
_entity_poly.pdbx_strand_id
1 'polypeptide(L)'
;MGVPAKQSGEMDPGVRPSERTAPETTFQDVARHPNRAAIEELASYEIINGMGDGKFEPDATMNRAQFAKIVVCSLGLTAEYRGTFLDVPEEAWYAGYVDTAAAYGIVNGIGNGNFDPEGLITRQAAAAMVVRAAQLCGLDTSLSASEITQTLASYPDGSLVSSYARQPFAYCCRTAILSGSELEPLRPILRCEIAQMLYNLLLQTPLLK
;
A
#
# COMPACT_ATOMS: atom_id res chain seq x y z
N MET A 1 -0.68 -22.91 -13.92
CA MET A 1 -2.14 -22.79 -14.11
C MET A 1 -2.49 -21.33 -13.96
N GLY A 2 -3.01 -20.69 -15.01
CA GLY A 2 -3.39 -19.27 -14.96
C GLY A 2 -4.59 -19.08 -14.04
N VAL A 3 -4.51 -18.09 -13.15
CA VAL A 3 -5.64 -17.68 -12.31
C VAL A 3 -6.72 -17.12 -13.26
N PRO A 4 -7.98 -17.58 -13.20
CA PRO A 4 -9.04 -17.07 -14.06
C PRO A 4 -9.27 -15.58 -13.80
N ALA A 5 -9.54 -14.82 -14.86
CA ALA A 5 -9.88 -13.40 -14.77
C ALA A 5 -11.13 -13.21 -13.91
N LYS A 6 -11.02 -12.41 -12.84
CA LYS A 6 -12.10 -12.16 -11.89
C LYS A 6 -13.18 -11.24 -12.44
N GLN A 7 -14.41 -11.48 -12.02
CA GLN A 7 -15.52 -10.56 -12.19
C GLN A 7 -15.34 -9.38 -11.23
N SER A 8 -15.49 -8.17 -11.76
CA SER A 8 -15.45 -6.91 -11.01
C SER A 8 -16.54 -6.90 -9.92
N GLY A 9 -16.17 -6.54 -8.68
CA GLY A 9 -17.10 -6.33 -7.56
C GLY A 9 -17.07 -7.38 -6.44
N GLU A 10 -16.32 -8.48 -6.61
CA GLU A 10 -16.12 -9.47 -5.54
C GLU A 10 -14.70 -9.42 -4.97
N MET A 11 -14.60 -9.45 -3.64
CA MET A 11 -13.33 -9.51 -2.90
C MET A 11 -12.61 -10.83 -3.18
N ASP A 12 -11.28 -10.79 -3.27
CA ASP A 12 -10.44 -11.98 -3.46
C ASP A 12 -10.70 -13.04 -2.38
N PRO A 13 -10.89 -14.32 -2.74
CA PRO A 13 -11.09 -15.41 -1.79
C PRO A 13 -9.94 -15.65 -0.82
N GLY A 14 -8.77 -15.04 -0.98
CA GLY A 14 -7.65 -15.06 -0.04
C GLY A 14 -7.64 -13.89 0.93
N VAL A 15 -8.31 -12.78 0.62
CA VAL A 15 -8.38 -11.59 1.47
C VAL A 15 -9.24 -11.88 2.70
N ARG A 16 -8.77 -11.49 3.88
CA ARG A 16 -9.42 -11.75 5.17
C ARG A 16 -9.49 -10.46 5.99
N PRO A 17 -10.61 -10.22 6.71
CA PRO A 17 -10.66 -9.15 7.69
C PRO A 17 -9.60 -9.34 8.78
N SER A 18 -9.02 -8.24 9.22
CA SER A 18 -8.14 -8.19 10.38
C SER A 18 -8.98 -8.03 11.65
N GLU A 19 -8.61 -8.74 12.70
CA GLU A 19 -9.18 -8.57 14.03
C GLU A 19 -8.30 -7.65 14.86
N ARG A 20 -8.89 -6.80 15.69
CA ARG A 20 -8.14 -5.95 16.60
C ARG A 20 -7.51 -6.82 17.69
N THR A 21 -6.18 -6.86 17.75
CA THR A 21 -5.42 -7.76 18.65
C THR A 21 -4.85 -7.05 19.88
N ALA A 22 -4.79 -5.72 19.89
CA ALA A 22 -4.24 -4.94 21.01
C ALA A 22 -5.10 -3.71 21.37
N PRO A 23 -5.02 -3.21 22.61
CA PRO A 23 -5.50 -1.85 22.92
C PRO A 23 -4.76 -0.80 22.07
N GLU A 24 -5.28 0.42 22.01
CA GLU A 24 -4.65 1.54 21.27
C GLU A 24 -3.15 1.61 21.59
N THR A 25 -2.31 1.33 20.59
CA THR A 25 -0.86 1.38 20.72
C THR A 25 -0.42 2.80 20.43
N THR A 26 0.00 3.53 21.46
CA THR A 26 0.49 4.91 21.31
C THR A 26 1.99 4.94 21.17
N PHE A 27 2.48 5.57 20.09
CA PHE A 27 3.91 5.86 19.90
C PHE A 27 4.24 7.29 20.35
N GLN A 28 5.40 7.49 20.95
CA GLN A 28 5.77 8.78 21.56
C GLN A 28 5.93 9.88 20.51
N ASP A 29 6.48 9.53 19.35
CA ASP A 29 6.78 10.41 18.23
C ASP A 29 5.56 10.71 17.33
N VAL A 30 4.41 10.05 17.56
CA VAL A 30 3.17 10.34 16.82
C VAL A 30 2.12 11.07 17.65
N ALA A 31 2.39 11.36 18.93
CA ALA A 31 1.39 11.90 19.87
C ALA A 31 0.66 13.16 19.38
N ARG A 32 1.34 14.00 18.58
CA ARG A 32 0.80 15.22 17.94
C ARG A 32 0.88 15.19 16.41
N HIS A 33 1.18 14.03 15.83
CA HIS A 33 1.35 13.88 14.40
C HIS A 33 -0.02 13.83 13.70
N PRO A 34 -0.23 14.49 12.54
CA PRO A 34 -1.52 14.52 11.87
C PRO A 34 -2.06 13.12 11.50
N ASN A 35 -1.18 12.18 11.16
CA ASN A 35 -1.57 10.80 10.83
C ASN A 35 -1.65 9.86 12.03
N ARG A 36 -1.64 10.38 13.27
CA ARG A 36 -1.68 9.57 14.49
C ARG A 36 -2.81 8.54 14.47
N ALA A 37 -4.04 8.97 14.17
CA ALA A 37 -5.20 8.08 14.21
C ALA A 37 -5.04 6.88 13.26
N ALA A 38 -4.60 7.12 12.02
CA ALA A 38 -4.34 6.05 11.06
C ALA A 38 -3.23 5.09 11.54
N ILE A 39 -2.16 5.66 12.10
CA ILE A 39 -1.02 4.89 12.61
C ILE A 39 -1.43 3.99 13.79
N GLU A 40 -2.08 4.57 14.80
CA GLU A 40 -2.49 3.83 16.02
C GLU A 40 -3.56 2.79 15.70
N GLU A 41 -4.51 3.11 14.81
CA GLU A 41 -5.54 2.17 14.40
C GLU A 41 -4.92 0.97 13.69
N LEU A 42 -4.11 1.16 12.64
CA LEU A 42 -3.46 0.05 11.94
C LEU A 42 -2.50 -0.74 12.84
N ALA A 43 -1.87 -0.10 13.82
CA ALA A 43 -1.05 -0.79 14.82
C ALA A 43 -1.89 -1.69 15.74
N SER A 44 -3.12 -1.29 16.08
CA SER A 44 -4.04 -2.11 16.90
C SER A 44 -4.50 -3.41 16.21
N TYR A 45 -4.35 -3.49 14.88
CA TYR A 45 -4.59 -4.66 14.04
C TYR A 45 -3.28 -5.40 13.67
N GLU A 46 -2.14 -5.00 14.23
CA GLU A 46 -0.79 -5.52 13.90
C GLU A 46 -0.40 -5.40 12.40
N ILE A 47 -1.13 -4.58 11.64
CA ILE A 47 -0.88 -4.35 10.21
C ILE A 47 0.43 -3.58 10.02
N ILE A 48 0.67 -2.58 10.86
CA ILE A 48 1.89 -1.78 10.86
C ILE A 48 2.45 -1.66 12.27
N ASN A 49 3.73 -1.97 12.41
CA ASN A 49 4.40 -1.99 13.70
C ASN A 49 5.38 -0.82 13.84
N GLY A 50 5.63 -0.41 15.08
CA GLY A 50 6.69 0.52 15.42
C GLY A 50 8.08 -0.04 15.11
N MET A 51 9.07 0.84 15.14
CA MET A 51 10.46 0.52 14.80
C MET A 51 11.32 0.15 16.02
N GLY A 52 10.74 0.16 17.22
CA GLY A 52 11.44 -0.05 18.49
C GLY A 52 11.37 1.18 19.39
N ASP A 53 11.82 1.04 20.64
CA ASP A 53 11.96 2.14 21.61
C ASP A 53 10.71 3.03 21.82
N GLY A 54 9.51 2.48 21.60
CA GLY A 54 8.26 3.23 21.70
C GLY A 54 8.03 4.24 20.55
N LYS A 55 8.72 4.09 19.42
CA LYS A 55 8.66 4.96 18.25
C LYS A 55 8.06 4.28 17.03
N PHE A 56 7.41 5.08 16.19
CA PHE A 56 6.88 4.67 14.89
C PHE A 56 7.76 5.12 13.72
N GLU A 57 8.45 6.25 13.87
CA GLU A 57 9.19 6.97 12.83
C GLU A 57 8.30 7.40 11.64
N PRO A 58 7.31 8.30 11.88
CA PRO A 58 6.31 8.65 10.87
C PRO A 58 6.92 9.24 9.59
N ASP A 59 7.99 10.04 9.73
CA ASP A 59 8.64 10.76 8.64
C ASP A 59 9.81 9.99 8.01
N ALA A 60 9.99 8.71 8.36
CA ALA A 60 10.97 7.86 7.71
C ALA A 60 10.47 7.44 6.31
N THR A 61 11.37 7.39 5.34
CA THR A 61 11.08 6.81 4.02
C THR A 61 10.97 5.29 4.09
N MET A 62 10.19 4.71 3.19
CA MET A 62 9.98 3.26 3.13
C MET A 62 10.60 2.60 1.90
N ASN A 63 11.12 1.39 2.11
CA ASN A 63 11.55 0.51 1.03
C ASN A 63 10.43 -0.43 0.54
N ARG A 64 10.67 -1.07 -0.61
CA ARG A 64 9.71 -1.96 -1.28
C ARG A 64 9.34 -3.20 -0.47
N ALA A 65 10.30 -3.78 0.26
CA ALA A 65 10.05 -4.93 1.14
C ALA A 65 9.10 -4.59 2.30
N GLN A 66 9.29 -3.45 2.94
CA GLN A 66 8.44 -2.98 4.04
C GLN A 66 7.01 -2.74 3.56
N PHE A 67 6.82 -2.12 2.39
CA PHE A 67 5.49 -1.95 1.82
C PHE A 67 4.82 -3.29 1.51
N ALA A 68 5.54 -4.23 0.89
CA ALA A 68 5.00 -5.56 0.56
C ALA A 68 4.49 -6.27 1.82
N LYS A 69 5.23 -6.19 2.93
CA LYS A 69 4.77 -6.70 4.22
C LYS A 69 3.48 -6.04 4.69
N ILE A 70 3.45 -4.71 4.76
CA ILE A 70 2.28 -4.00 5.32
C ILE A 70 1.04 -4.24 4.49
N VAL A 71 1.12 -4.24 3.15
CA VAL A 71 -0.06 -4.48 2.31
C VAL A 71 -0.57 -5.92 2.38
N VAL A 72 0.33 -6.91 2.49
CA VAL A 72 -0.06 -8.32 2.71
C VAL A 72 -0.78 -8.47 4.06
N CYS A 73 -0.25 -7.86 5.12
CA CYS A 73 -0.90 -7.83 6.43
C CYS A 73 -2.24 -7.09 6.40
N SER A 74 -2.32 -5.95 5.70
CA SER A 74 -3.56 -5.15 5.57
C SER A 74 -4.71 -5.93 4.95
N LEU A 75 -4.38 -6.87 4.07
CA LEU A 75 -5.35 -7.71 3.36
C LEU A 75 -5.59 -9.06 4.06
N GLY A 76 -4.96 -9.30 5.21
CA GLY A 76 -5.06 -10.59 5.93
C GLY A 76 -4.54 -11.78 5.12
N LEU A 77 -3.62 -11.55 4.19
CA LEU A 77 -3.06 -12.58 3.32
C LEU A 77 -1.96 -13.38 4.05
N THR A 78 -1.90 -14.69 3.80
CA THR A 78 -0.84 -15.55 4.33
C THR A 78 0.45 -15.36 3.54
N ALA A 79 1.52 -14.97 4.24
CA ALA A 79 2.86 -14.89 3.64
C ALA A 79 3.39 -16.29 3.31
N GLU A 80 3.89 -16.47 2.09
CA GLU A 80 4.40 -17.75 1.60
C GLU A 80 5.58 -17.47 0.64
N TYR A 81 6.75 -18.04 0.94
CA TYR A 81 7.91 -17.95 0.06
C TYR A 81 7.76 -18.92 -1.11
N ARG A 82 8.11 -18.45 -2.32
CA ARG A 82 7.99 -19.16 -3.60
C ARG A 82 9.23 -19.01 -4.48
N GLY A 83 10.19 -18.16 -4.10
CA GLY A 83 11.41 -17.92 -4.86
C GLY A 83 11.16 -17.22 -6.19
N THR A 84 10.22 -16.26 -6.23
CA THR A 84 9.86 -15.57 -7.48
C THR A 84 11.00 -14.67 -7.98
N PHE A 85 11.78 -14.09 -7.06
CA PHE A 85 12.83 -13.13 -7.37
C PHE A 85 14.20 -13.60 -6.89
N LEU A 86 15.23 -13.34 -7.70
CA LEU A 86 16.61 -13.78 -7.47
C LEU A 86 17.30 -13.00 -6.34
N ASP A 87 16.88 -11.77 -6.09
CA ASP A 87 17.40 -10.87 -5.06
C ASP A 87 16.59 -10.90 -3.75
N VAL A 88 15.73 -11.91 -3.60
CA VAL A 88 14.92 -12.15 -2.39
C VAL A 88 15.33 -13.51 -1.80
N PRO A 89 16.27 -13.54 -0.85
CA PRO A 89 16.67 -14.78 -0.17
C PRO A 89 15.51 -15.33 0.68
N GLU A 90 15.35 -16.66 0.72
CA GLU A 90 14.31 -17.35 1.51
C GLU A 90 14.30 -16.94 2.99
N GLU A 91 15.48 -16.79 3.59
CA GLU A 91 15.66 -16.44 5.01
C GLU A 91 15.41 -14.96 5.32
N ALA A 92 15.18 -14.11 4.30
CA ALA A 92 14.87 -12.71 4.53
C ALA A 92 13.50 -12.58 5.21
N TRP A 93 13.38 -11.72 6.23
CA TRP A 93 12.12 -11.50 6.95
C TRP A 93 10.97 -11.07 6.04
N TYR A 94 11.27 -10.49 4.87
CA TYR A 94 10.31 -10.03 3.88
C TYR A 94 9.99 -11.07 2.79
N ALA A 95 10.70 -12.20 2.71
CA ALA A 95 10.67 -13.09 1.56
C ALA A 95 9.26 -13.57 1.20
N GLY A 96 8.56 -14.17 2.18
CA GLY A 96 7.19 -14.62 1.99
C GLY A 96 6.19 -13.49 1.72
N TYR A 97 6.44 -12.29 2.23
CA TYR A 97 5.57 -11.13 1.96
C TYR A 97 5.73 -10.61 0.54
N VAL A 98 6.96 -10.54 0.04
CA VAL A 98 7.25 -10.12 -1.33
C VAL A 98 6.64 -11.11 -2.33
N ASP A 99 6.83 -12.41 -2.11
CA ASP A 99 6.30 -13.44 -3.00
C ASP A 99 4.76 -13.53 -2.96
N THR A 100 4.15 -13.39 -1.78
CA THR A 100 2.69 -13.28 -1.68
C THR A 100 2.21 -12.02 -2.40
N ALA A 101 2.79 -10.84 -2.15
CA ALA A 101 2.37 -9.60 -2.81
C ALA A 101 2.51 -9.68 -4.34
N ALA A 102 3.55 -10.35 -4.85
CA ALA A 102 3.76 -10.56 -6.28
C ALA A 102 2.74 -11.52 -6.88
N ALA A 103 2.43 -12.63 -6.19
CA ALA A 103 1.44 -13.61 -6.66
C ALA A 103 0.02 -13.05 -6.71
N TYR A 104 -0.31 -12.12 -5.81
CA TYR A 104 -1.57 -11.36 -5.84
C TYR A 104 -1.53 -10.16 -6.81
N GLY A 105 -0.41 -9.93 -7.50
CA GLY A 105 -0.26 -8.84 -8.47
C GLY A 105 -0.18 -7.46 -7.85
N ILE A 106 0.02 -7.33 -6.53
CA ILE A 106 0.11 -6.03 -5.84
C ILE A 106 1.42 -5.34 -6.22
N VAL A 107 2.52 -6.09 -6.21
CA VAL A 107 3.85 -5.61 -6.56
C VAL A 107 4.39 -6.32 -7.81
N ASN A 108 5.27 -5.65 -8.53
CA ASN A 108 5.97 -6.19 -9.70
C ASN A 108 7.48 -6.07 -9.49
N GLY A 109 8.23 -7.00 -10.09
CA GLY A 109 9.69 -6.89 -10.18
C GLY A 109 10.16 -5.73 -11.06
N ILE A 110 11.45 -5.43 -10.99
CA ILE A 110 12.11 -4.37 -11.76
C ILE A 110 12.77 -4.90 -13.05
N GLY A 111 12.56 -6.18 -13.39
CA GLY A 111 13.17 -6.86 -14.52
C GLY A 111 14.32 -7.79 -14.12
N ASN A 112 14.79 -8.61 -15.06
CA ASN A 112 15.89 -9.58 -14.86
C ASN A 112 15.70 -10.54 -13.67
N GLY A 113 14.45 -10.82 -13.29
CA GLY A 113 14.15 -11.67 -12.13
C GLY A 113 14.34 -10.99 -10.77
N ASN A 114 14.51 -9.67 -10.71
CA ASN A 114 14.75 -8.94 -9.45
C ASN A 114 13.53 -8.14 -8.98
N PHE A 115 13.43 -7.96 -7.67
CA PHE A 115 12.42 -7.17 -6.99
C PHE A 115 12.90 -5.80 -6.53
N ASP A 116 14.18 -5.66 -6.17
CA ASP A 116 14.77 -4.52 -5.46
C ASP A 116 14.10 -4.26 -4.10
N PRO A 117 14.30 -5.11 -3.07
CA PRO A 117 13.64 -4.99 -1.78
C PRO A 117 14.01 -3.73 -1.00
N GLU A 118 15.24 -3.24 -1.15
CA GLU A 118 15.77 -2.06 -0.45
C GLU A 118 15.52 -0.74 -1.19
N GLY A 119 15.07 -0.81 -2.45
CA GLY A 119 14.68 0.36 -3.22
C GLY A 119 13.58 1.17 -2.54
N LEU A 120 13.77 2.49 -2.46
CA LEU A 120 12.76 3.40 -1.91
C LEU A 120 11.52 3.45 -2.80
N ILE A 121 10.35 3.55 -2.18
CA ILE A 121 9.10 3.68 -2.91
C ILE A 121 8.79 5.16 -3.15
N THR A 122 8.50 5.53 -4.40
CA THR A 122 7.93 6.84 -4.72
C THR A 122 6.43 6.87 -4.44
N ARG A 123 5.87 8.04 -4.15
CA ARG A 123 4.43 8.20 -3.94
C ARG A 123 3.60 7.61 -5.07
N GLN A 124 4.00 7.82 -6.33
CA GLN A 124 3.27 7.27 -7.47
C GLN A 124 3.33 5.74 -7.57
N ALA A 125 4.43 5.14 -7.15
CA ALA A 125 4.55 3.69 -7.07
C ALA A 125 3.68 3.13 -5.94
N ALA A 126 3.64 3.79 -4.77
CA ALA A 126 2.75 3.40 -3.67
C ALA A 126 1.28 3.46 -4.09
N ALA A 127 0.83 4.54 -4.76
CA ALA A 127 -0.54 4.64 -5.27
C ALA A 127 -0.88 3.50 -6.24
N ALA A 128 0.02 3.18 -7.19
CA ALA A 128 -0.17 2.05 -8.09
C ALA A 128 -0.35 0.72 -7.35
N MET A 129 0.43 0.47 -6.30
CA MET A 129 0.33 -0.76 -5.52
C MET A 129 -0.95 -0.77 -4.64
N VAL A 130 -1.32 0.35 -4.03
CA VAL A 130 -2.54 0.47 -3.22
C VAL A 130 -3.80 0.30 -4.06
N VAL A 131 -3.82 0.78 -5.32
CA VAL A 131 -4.94 0.54 -6.23
C VAL A 131 -5.07 -0.93 -6.62
N ARG A 132 -3.95 -1.65 -6.80
CA ARG A 132 -4.01 -3.10 -7.02
C ARG A 132 -4.54 -3.84 -5.79
N ALA A 133 -4.16 -3.40 -4.59
CA ALA A 133 -4.75 -3.91 -3.35
C ALA A 133 -6.26 -3.62 -3.26
N ALA A 134 -6.69 -2.41 -3.63
CA ALA A 134 -8.11 -2.02 -3.67
C ALA A 134 -8.95 -2.92 -4.60
N GLN A 135 -8.40 -3.30 -5.75
CA GLN A 135 -9.05 -4.26 -6.66
C GLN A 135 -9.24 -5.63 -6.01
N LEU A 136 -8.28 -6.09 -5.20
CA LEU A 136 -8.41 -7.35 -4.44
C LEU A 136 -9.46 -7.24 -3.34
N CYS A 137 -9.71 -6.05 -2.81
CA CYS A 137 -10.82 -5.78 -1.88
C CYS A 137 -12.19 -5.73 -2.58
N GLY A 138 -12.27 -5.91 -3.90
CA GLY A 138 -13.50 -5.84 -4.68
C GLY A 138 -13.94 -4.42 -5.06
N LEU A 139 -13.08 -3.42 -4.86
CA LEU A 139 -13.39 -2.04 -5.25
C LEU A 139 -13.26 -1.86 -6.76
N ASP A 140 -14.23 -1.18 -7.38
CA ASP A 140 -14.10 -0.72 -8.77
C ASP A 140 -13.15 0.48 -8.81
N THR A 141 -11.96 0.26 -9.36
CA THR A 141 -10.94 1.30 -9.50
C THR A 141 -10.92 1.93 -10.89
N SER A 142 -11.86 1.57 -11.77
CA SER A 142 -11.89 2.10 -13.12
C SER A 142 -12.16 3.61 -13.11
N LEU A 143 -11.50 4.33 -14.01
CA LEU A 143 -11.73 5.75 -14.27
C LEU A 143 -11.64 5.99 -15.76
N SER A 144 -12.51 6.86 -16.28
CA SER A 144 -12.42 7.33 -17.66
C SER A 144 -11.19 8.22 -17.88
N ALA A 145 -10.73 8.34 -19.13
CA ALA A 145 -9.62 9.23 -19.48
C ALA A 145 -9.89 10.70 -19.10
N SER A 146 -11.16 11.13 -19.15
CA SER A 146 -11.58 12.47 -18.74
C SER A 146 -11.43 12.66 -17.23
N GLU A 147 -11.90 11.71 -16.42
CA GLU A 147 -11.78 11.77 -14.96
C GLU A 147 -10.32 11.79 -14.51
N ILE A 148 -9.47 10.95 -15.13
CA ILE A 148 -8.03 10.93 -14.85
C ILE A 148 -7.42 12.31 -15.15
N THR A 149 -7.71 12.87 -16.32
CA THR A 149 -7.15 14.15 -16.75
C THR A 149 -7.62 15.30 -15.87
N GLN A 150 -8.91 15.40 -15.58
CA GLN A 150 -9.48 16.45 -14.74
C GLN A 150 -8.97 16.39 -13.31
N THR A 151 -8.86 15.18 -12.74
CA THR A 151 -8.35 15.00 -11.38
C THR A 151 -6.91 15.48 -11.29
N LEU A 152 -6.02 14.99 -12.17
CA LEU A 152 -4.60 15.36 -12.12
C LEU A 152 -4.37 16.84 -12.48
N ALA A 153 -5.20 17.43 -13.34
CA ALA A 153 -5.12 18.87 -13.67
C ALA A 153 -5.48 19.78 -12.49
N SER A 154 -6.11 19.26 -11.43
CA SER A 154 -6.40 20.02 -10.21
C SER A 154 -5.17 20.25 -9.35
N TYR A 155 -4.05 19.60 -9.67
CA TYR A 155 -2.80 19.68 -8.92
C TYR A 155 -1.71 20.37 -9.75
N PRO A 156 -0.93 21.28 -9.16
CA PRO A 156 0.13 22.02 -9.88
C PRO A 156 1.14 21.10 -10.57
N ASP A 157 1.41 19.93 -9.98
CA ASP A 157 2.41 18.96 -10.39
C ASP A 157 1.81 17.67 -11.01
N GLY A 158 0.53 17.67 -11.36
CA GLY A 158 -0.15 16.51 -11.97
C GLY A 158 0.37 16.08 -13.35
N SER A 159 1.13 16.95 -14.01
CA SER A 159 1.85 16.61 -15.25
C SER A 159 3.08 15.73 -15.02
N LEU A 160 3.63 15.71 -13.80
CA LEU A 160 4.81 14.91 -13.43
C LEU A 160 4.48 13.43 -13.17
N VAL A 161 3.20 13.06 -13.08
CA VAL A 161 2.76 11.69 -12.85
C VAL A 161 3.07 10.83 -14.07
N SER A 162 3.85 9.77 -13.87
CA SER A 162 4.22 8.84 -14.93
C SER A 162 3.00 8.14 -15.53
N SER A 163 3.04 7.82 -16.83
CA SER A 163 1.90 7.26 -17.58
C SER A 163 1.24 6.07 -16.88
N TYR A 164 2.04 5.12 -16.39
CA TYR A 164 1.56 3.93 -15.68
C TYR A 164 0.85 4.24 -14.36
N ALA A 165 1.17 5.38 -13.73
CA ALA A 165 0.64 5.78 -12.44
C ALA A 165 -0.54 6.75 -12.56
N ARG A 166 -0.84 7.30 -13.74
CA ARG A 166 -1.90 8.33 -13.90
C ARG A 166 -3.26 7.88 -13.39
N GLN A 167 -3.73 6.70 -13.81
CA GLN A 167 -5.02 6.18 -13.32
C GLN A 167 -4.97 5.89 -11.83
N PRO A 168 -3.99 5.13 -11.29
CA PRO A 168 -3.95 4.84 -9.86
C PRO A 168 -3.86 6.09 -8.98
N PHE A 169 -3.02 7.05 -9.37
CA PHE A 169 -2.83 8.29 -8.64
C PHE A 169 -4.12 9.12 -8.62
N ALA A 170 -4.78 9.24 -9.78
CA ALA A 170 -6.07 9.92 -9.88
C ALA A 170 -7.14 9.24 -9.03
N TYR A 171 -7.20 7.91 -9.04
CA TYR A 171 -8.13 7.15 -8.20
C TYR A 171 -7.87 7.45 -6.72
N CYS A 172 -6.62 7.34 -6.26
CA CYS A 172 -6.29 7.63 -4.87
C CYS A 172 -6.66 9.06 -4.45
N CYS A 173 -6.50 10.05 -5.34
CA CYS A 173 -6.92 11.43 -5.06
C CYS A 173 -8.44 11.55 -4.93
N ARG A 174 -9.20 10.93 -5.86
CA ARG A 174 -10.68 11.00 -5.87
C ARG A 174 -11.32 10.32 -4.67
N THR A 175 -10.73 9.24 -4.18
CA THR A 175 -11.24 8.45 -3.05
C THR A 175 -10.63 8.84 -1.71
N ALA A 176 -9.87 9.95 -1.67
CA ALA A 176 -9.14 10.43 -0.50
C ALA A 176 -8.17 9.40 0.12
N ILE A 177 -7.81 8.33 -0.60
CA ILE A 177 -6.73 7.43 -0.20
C ILE A 177 -5.40 8.19 -0.16
N LEU A 178 -5.18 9.09 -1.13
CA LEU A 178 -4.08 10.05 -1.11
C LEU A 178 -4.67 11.45 -1.12
N SER A 179 -4.15 12.33 -0.27
CA SER A 179 -4.62 13.72 -0.14
C SER A 179 -3.44 14.66 0.08
N GLY A 180 -3.63 15.92 -0.27
CA GLY A 180 -2.60 16.96 -0.19
C GLY A 180 -2.90 18.10 -1.17
N SER A 181 -2.18 19.21 -1.04
CA SER A 181 -2.22 20.32 -2.00
C SER A 181 -1.34 20.08 -3.23
N GLU A 182 -0.32 19.23 -3.09
CA GLU A 182 0.60 18.78 -4.14
C GLU A 182 0.67 17.26 -4.16
N LEU A 183 0.99 16.69 -5.32
CA LEU A 183 1.05 15.23 -5.52
C LEU A 183 2.42 14.65 -5.16
N GLU A 184 3.49 15.40 -5.43
CA GLU A 184 4.90 15.05 -5.30
C GLU A 184 5.21 13.63 -5.83
N PRO A 185 4.84 13.28 -7.08
CA PRO A 185 4.73 11.88 -7.50
C PRO A 185 6.04 11.10 -7.43
N LEU A 186 7.19 11.78 -7.57
CA LEU A 186 8.52 11.19 -7.55
C LEU A 186 9.19 11.20 -6.17
N ARG A 187 8.61 11.89 -5.17
CA ARG A 187 9.18 11.93 -3.82
C ARG A 187 9.08 10.54 -3.17
N PRO A 188 10.12 10.08 -2.44
CA PRO A 188 10.01 8.93 -1.56
C PRO A 188 8.84 9.09 -0.59
N ILE A 189 7.98 8.08 -0.54
CA ILE A 189 6.82 8.10 0.36
C ILE A 189 7.27 7.86 1.80
N LEU A 190 6.61 8.55 2.73
CA LEU A 190 6.85 8.41 4.16
C LEU A 190 6.02 7.28 4.77
N ARG A 191 6.48 6.78 5.91
CA ARG A 191 5.83 5.72 6.68
C ARG A 191 4.40 6.10 7.09
N CYS A 192 4.21 7.33 7.55
CA CYS A 192 2.91 7.87 7.93
C CYS A 192 1.93 7.98 6.74
N GLU A 193 2.46 8.24 5.55
CA GLU A 193 1.66 8.37 4.32
C GLU A 193 1.15 7.00 3.88
N ILE A 194 1.98 5.95 3.94
CA ILE A 194 1.53 4.57 3.67
C ILE A 194 0.47 4.14 4.70
N ALA A 195 0.69 4.43 5.98
CA ALA A 195 -0.30 4.14 7.02
C ALA A 195 -1.63 4.83 6.73
N GLN A 196 -1.61 6.11 6.38
CA GLN A 196 -2.83 6.85 6.03
C GLN A 196 -3.52 6.30 4.79
N MET A 197 -2.77 5.98 3.73
CA MET A 197 -3.32 5.44 2.49
C MET A 197 -4.02 4.09 2.73
N LEU A 198 -3.37 3.19 3.46
CA LEU A 198 -3.95 1.87 3.76
C LEU A 198 -5.11 1.98 4.73
N TYR A 199 -5.06 2.85 5.73
CA TYR A 199 -6.19 3.11 6.61
C TYR A 199 -7.41 3.61 5.82
N ASN A 200 -7.23 4.61 4.95
CA ASN A 200 -8.31 5.15 4.13
C ASN A 200 -8.85 4.14 3.11
N LEU A 201 -8.00 3.24 2.60
CA LEU A 201 -8.44 2.10 1.79
C LEU A 201 -9.31 1.17 2.63
N LEU A 202 -8.82 0.72 3.79
CA LEU A 202 -9.51 -0.27 4.60
C LEU A 202 -10.87 0.22 5.13
N LEU A 203 -11.01 1.53 5.41
CA LEU A 203 -12.31 2.15 5.74
C LEU A 203 -13.36 2.04 4.62
N GLN A 204 -12.95 1.80 3.38
CA GLN A 204 -13.85 1.58 2.24
C GLN A 204 -14.22 0.10 2.08
N THR A 205 -13.82 -0.76 3.01
CA THR A 205 -13.95 -2.22 2.94
C THR A 205 -14.46 -2.78 4.26
N PRO A 206 -14.95 -4.03 4.30
CA PRO A 206 -15.34 -4.69 5.55
C PRO A 206 -14.15 -5.35 6.30
N LEU A 207 -12.91 -4.88 6.07
CA LEU A 207 -11.70 -5.56 6.54
C LEU A 207 -11.22 -5.16 7.94
N LEU A 208 -11.67 -4.03 8.49
CA LEU A 208 -11.43 -3.67 9.89
C LEU A 208 -12.66 -4.07 10.71
N LYS A 209 -12.48 -4.97 11.68
CA LYS A 209 -13.53 -5.48 12.57
C LYS A 209 -13.28 -5.18 14.05
#